data_AF-A0A257EU84-F1
#
_entry.id   AF-A0A257EU84-F1
#
_cell.length_a   1.000
_cell.length_b   1.000
_cell.length_c   1.000
_cell.angle_alpha   90.00
_cell.angle_beta   90.00
_cell.angle_gamma   90.00
#
_symmetry.space_group_name_H-M   'P 1'
#
loop_
_entity.id
_entity.type
_entity.pdbx_description
1 polymer ?
#
loop_
_entity_poly.entity_id
_entity_poly.type
_entity_poly.pdbx_seq_one_letter_code
_entity_poly.pdbx_strand_id
1 'polypeptide(L)'
;MMMDAPPRPDLTLTPPAAAAVRMAYQGARTILEYGSGGSTVLAADLGKTITSVECDPAWAAKMRAWFAANPPKGEVTLHAVDIGPVGEWAHPVDETG
;
A
#
# COMPACT_ATOMS: atom_id res chain seq x y z
N MET A 1 1.42 -26.49 4.36
CA MET A 1 1.37 -25.62 5.56
C MET A 1 0.67 -24.35 5.14
N MET A 2 -0.49 -24.03 5.71
CA MET A 2 -1.10 -22.70 5.51
C MET A 2 -0.15 -21.72 6.21
N MET A 3 0.57 -20.89 5.46
CA MET A 3 1.25 -19.75 6.06
C MET A 3 0.15 -18.76 6.44
N ASP A 4 0.06 -18.41 7.72
CA ASP A 4 -0.86 -17.37 8.17
C ASP A 4 -0.62 -16.10 7.36
N ALA A 5 -1.70 -15.42 6.99
CA ALA A 5 -1.62 -14.17 6.26
C ALA A 5 -0.76 -13.15 7.04
N PRO A 6 0.03 -12.30 6.35
CA PRO A 6 0.75 -11.24 7.03
C PRO A 6 -0.22 -10.36 7.83
N PRO A 7 0.25 -9.72 8.92
CA PRO A 7 -0.61 -8.83 9.71
C PRO A 7 -1.14 -7.68 8.85
N ARG A 8 -2.29 -7.14 9.24
CA ARG A 8 -2.87 -5.98 8.56
C ARG A 8 -1.90 -4.79 8.60
N PRO A 9 -1.59 -4.16 7.46
CA PRO A 9 -0.78 -2.94 7.42
C PRO A 9 -1.41 -1.81 8.23
N ASP A 10 -0.62 -1.20 9.11
CA ASP A 10 -1.07 -0.10 9.96
C ASP A 10 -1.14 1.22 9.20
N LEU A 11 -2.15 2.03 9.53
CA LEU A 11 -2.22 3.42 9.07
C LEU A 11 -1.45 4.30 10.06
N THR A 12 -0.18 4.58 9.75
CA THR A 12 0.76 5.28 10.65
C THR A 12 0.65 6.80 10.62
N LEU A 13 -0.34 7.36 9.91
CA LEU A 13 -0.61 8.78 9.86
C LEU A 13 -1.05 9.31 11.24
N THR A 14 -0.65 10.53 11.58
CA THR A 14 -1.20 11.23 12.76
C THR A 14 -2.72 11.36 12.62
N PRO A 15 -3.48 11.46 13.73
CA PRO A 15 -4.94 11.51 13.65
C PRO A 15 -5.50 12.61 12.72
N PRO A 16 -4.96 13.86 12.70
CA PRO A 16 -5.41 14.88 11.75
C PRO A 16 -5.12 14.51 10.28
N ALA A 17 -3.93 13.95 10.00
CA ALA A 17 -3.58 13.53 8.66
C ALA A 17 -4.43 12.34 8.19
N ALA A 18 -4.68 11.36 9.06
CA ALA A 18 -5.56 10.23 8.80
C ALA A 18 -7.00 10.68 8.50
N ALA A 19 -7.51 11.68 9.23
CA ALA A 19 -8.83 12.26 8.98
C ALA A 19 -8.90 12.95 7.61
N ALA A 20 -7.90 13.79 7.28
CA ALA A 20 -7.83 14.46 5.99
C ALA A 20 -7.75 13.47 4.81
N VAL A 21 -6.90 12.44 4.91
CA VAL A 21 -6.78 11.38 3.89
C VAL A 21 -8.09 10.61 3.75
N ARG A 22 -8.75 10.26 4.87
CA ARG A 22 -10.04 9.56 4.82
C ARG A 22 -11.10 10.39 4.09
N MET A 23 -11.19 11.69 4.39
CA MET A 23 -12.13 12.60 3.70
C MET A 23 -11.84 12.68 2.20
N ALA A 24 -10.56 12.83 1.81
CA ALA A 24 -10.15 12.85 0.41
C ALA A 24 -10.50 11.53 -0.30
N TYR A 25 -10.20 10.39 0.32
CA TYR A 25 -10.47 9.07 -0.26
C TYR A 25 -11.98 8.80 -0.39
N GLN A 26 -12.79 9.25 0.57
CA GLN A 26 -14.25 9.13 0.49
C GLN A 26 -14.83 9.88 -0.71
N GLY A 27 -14.32 11.07 -1.01
CA GLY A 27 -14.73 11.88 -2.17
C GLY A 27 -14.18 11.42 -3.51
N ALA A 28 -13.06 10.68 -3.51
CA ALA A 28 -12.45 10.16 -4.74
C ALA A 28 -13.14 8.87 -5.23
N ARG A 29 -13.13 8.65 -6.54
CA ARG A 29 -13.45 7.34 -7.15
C ARG A 29 -12.19 6.52 -7.40
N THR A 30 -11.15 7.18 -7.89
CA THR A 30 -9.87 6.57 -8.25
C THR A 30 -8.76 7.28 -7.49
N ILE A 31 -7.80 6.52 -6.95
CA ILE A 31 -6.70 7.00 -6.13
C ILE A 31 -5.39 6.52 -6.74
N LEU A 32 -4.41 7.42 -6.80
CA LEU A 32 -3.01 7.10 -7.05
C LEU A 32 -2.22 7.43 -5.77
N GLU A 33 -1.37 6.50 -5.36
CA GLU A 33 -0.56 6.57 -4.16
C GLU A 33 0.90 6.19 -4.46
N TYR A 34 1.83 6.87 -3.79
CA TYR A 34 3.26 6.55 -3.83
C TYR A 34 3.67 6.05 -2.44
N GLY A 35 4.11 4.80 -2.37
CA GLY A 35 4.29 4.02 -1.14
C GLY A 35 3.00 3.30 -0.74
N SER A 36 3.07 1.98 -0.55
CA SER A 36 1.92 1.15 -0.17
C SER A 36 1.88 0.88 1.34
N GLY A 37 0.69 0.67 1.92
CA GLY A 37 0.55 0.35 3.34
C GLY A 37 -0.88 0.47 3.86
N GLY A 38 -1.05 0.94 5.11
CA GLY A 38 -2.38 1.08 5.72
C GLY A 38 -3.30 2.06 4.99
N SER A 39 -2.76 3.03 4.26
CA SER A 39 -3.54 3.91 3.38
C SER A 39 -4.13 3.15 2.20
N THR A 40 -3.38 2.22 1.61
CA THR A 40 -3.88 1.32 0.55
C THR A 40 -5.08 0.52 1.04
N VAL A 41 -4.95 -0.03 2.25
CA VAL A 41 -6.01 -0.82 2.87
C VAL A 41 -7.24 0.04 3.18
N LEU A 42 -7.05 1.28 3.64
CA LEU A 42 -8.14 2.23 3.83
C LEU A 42 -8.90 2.49 2.52
N ALA A 43 -8.22 2.72 1.41
CA ALA A 43 -8.87 2.90 0.11
C ALA A 43 -9.66 1.65 -0.33
N ALA A 44 -9.05 0.47 -0.14
CA ALA A 44 -9.68 -0.81 -0.43
C ALA A 44 -10.96 -1.04 0.40
N ASP A 45 -10.92 -0.74 1.70
CA ASP A 45 -12.06 -0.87 2.61
C ASP A 45 -13.22 0.10 2.28
N LEU A 46 -12.89 1.24 1.67
CA LEU A 46 -13.82 2.23 1.14
C LEU A 46 -14.34 1.88 -0.26
N GLY A 47 -13.94 0.75 -0.85
CA GLY A 47 -14.42 0.30 -2.15
C GLY A 47 -13.89 1.10 -3.34
N LYS A 48 -12.69 1.70 -3.20
CA LYS A 48 -12.10 2.56 -4.24
C LYS A 48 -11.28 1.76 -5.24
N THR A 49 -11.09 2.32 -6.44
CA THR A 49 -10.04 1.85 -7.37
C THR A 49 -8.74 2.56 -7.00
N ILE A 50 -7.74 1.84 -6.50
CA ILE A 50 -6.46 2.40 -6.10
C ILE A 50 -5.30 1.76 -6.87
N THR A 51 -4.37 2.59 -7.31
CA THR A 51 -3.03 2.17 -7.76
C THR A 51 -2.00 2.66 -6.77
N SER A 52 -1.20 1.75 -6.21
CA SER A 52 -0.14 2.04 -5.26
C SER A 52 1.20 1.69 -5.87
N VAL A 53 2.07 2.69 -6.03
CA VAL A 53 3.45 2.50 -6.50
C VAL A 53 4.31 2.07 -5.31
N GLU A 54 5.02 0.96 -5.45
CA GLU A 54 5.87 0.41 -4.38
C GLU A 54 7.25 0.02 -4.91
N CYS A 55 8.30 0.46 -4.24
CA CYS A 55 9.69 0.16 -4.64
C CYS A 55 10.41 -0.82 -3.73
N ASP A 56 9.85 -1.19 -2.57
CA ASP A 56 10.35 -2.33 -1.78
C ASP A 56 9.70 -3.64 -2.26
N PRO A 57 10.46 -4.55 -2.91
CA PRO A 57 9.92 -5.79 -3.45
C PRO A 57 9.44 -6.74 -2.34
N ALA A 58 10.06 -6.73 -1.16
CA ALA A 58 9.66 -7.57 -0.03
C ALA A 58 8.36 -7.03 0.60
N TRP A 59 8.22 -5.71 0.71
CA TRP A 59 6.98 -5.09 1.16
C TRP A 59 5.83 -5.28 0.16
N ALA A 60 6.10 -5.11 -1.14
CA ALA A 60 5.13 -5.38 -2.20
C ALA A 60 4.61 -6.82 -2.15
N ALA A 61 5.49 -7.80 -1.88
CA ALA A 61 5.10 -9.20 -1.71
C ALA A 61 4.19 -9.41 -0.50
N LYS A 62 4.48 -8.77 0.65
CA LYS A 62 3.64 -8.82 1.86
C LYS A 62 2.26 -8.19 1.60
N MET A 63 2.20 -7.04 0.95
CA MET A 63 0.94 -6.38 0.58
C MET A 63 0.09 -7.26 -0.34
N ARG A 64 0.70 -7.88 -1.37
CA ARG A 64 0.01 -8.83 -2.25
C ARG A 64 -0.53 -10.04 -1.49
N ALA A 65 0.27 -10.63 -0.61
CA ALA A 65 -0.16 -11.74 0.23
C ALA A 65 -1.31 -11.34 1.16
N TRP A 66 -1.27 -10.13 1.73
CA TRP A 66 -2.35 -9.60 2.56
C TRP A 66 -3.67 -9.49 1.79
N PHE A 67 -3.65 -8.88 0.60
CA PHE A 67 -4.85 -8.72 -0.24
C PHE A 67 -5.34 -10.04 -0.85
N ALA A 68 -4.45 -11.02 -1.06
CA ALA A 68 -4.86 -12.36 -1.47
C ALA A 68 -5.65 -13.07 -0.36
N ALA A 69 -5.25 -12.91 0.89
CA ALA A 69 -5.96 -13.45 2.05
C ALA A 69 -7.19 -12.60 2.47
N ASN A 70 -7.18 -11.31 2.14
CA ASN A 70 -8.22 -10.34 2.48
C ASN A 70 -8.66 -9.58 1.22
N PRO A 71 -9.50 -10.18 0.36
CA PRO A 71 -9.93 -9.56 -0.88
C PRO A 71 -10.55 -8.16 -0.63
N PRO A 72 -10.11 -7.13 -1.36
CA PRO A 72 -10.60 -5.77 -1.17
C PRO A 72 -12.06 -5.63 -1.63
N LYS A 73 -12.77 -4.61 -1.10
CA LYS A 73 -14.12 -4.27 -1.61
C LYS A 73 -14.07 -3.55 -2.96
N GLY A 74 -12.97 -2.86 -3.23
CA GLY A 74 -12.68 -2.17 -4.48
C GLY A 74 -11.61 -2.88 -5.29
N GLU A 75 -10.98 -2.15 -6.20
CA GLU A 75 -9.88 -2.66 -7.02
C GLU A 75 -8.55 -2.12 -6.50
N VAL A 76 -7.60 -3.00 -6.24
CA VAL A 76 -6.26 -2.64 -5.77
C VAL A 76 -5.23 -3.12 -6.78
N THR A 77 -4.49 -2.17 -7.35
CA THR A 77 -3.35 -2.43 -8.21
C THR A 77 -2.07 -2.08 -7.46
N LEU A 78 -1.27 -3.10 -7.11
CA LEU A 78 0.08 -2.89 -6.57
C LEU A 78 1.09 -2.82 -7.73
N HIS A 79 1.48 -1.61 -8.10
CA HIS A 79 2.47 -1.34 -9.13
C HIS A 79 3.87 -1.37 -8.50
N ALA A 80 4.47 -2.56 -8.47
CA ALA A 80 5.85 -2.72 -8.01
C ALA A 80 6.81 -2.15 -9.08
N VAL A 81 7.70 -1.26 -8.66
CA VAL A 81 8.75 -0.67 -9.50
C VAL A 81 10.11 -1.10 -8.97
N ASP A 82 11.00 -1.48 -9.87
CA ASP A 82 12.38 -1.79 -9.53
C ASP A 82 13.21 -0.51 -9.67
N ILE A 83 13.86 -0.10 -8.57
CA ILE A 83 14.77 1.06 -8.53
C ILE A 83 16.17 0.64 -8.08
N GLY A 84 16.50 -0.65 -8.23
CA GLY A 84 17.69 -1.25 -7.66
C GLY A 84 17.48 -1.69 -6.21
N PRO A 85 18.55 -2.13 -5.52
CA PRO A 85 18.45 -2.57 -4.14
C PRO A 85 18.03 -1.43 -3.22
N VAL A 86 17.12 -1.73 -2.30
CA VAL A 86 16.61 -0.76 -1.32
C VAL A 86 16.84 -1.23 0.12
N GLY A 87 16.98 -0.27 1.02
CA GLY A 87 17.07 -0.47 2.48
C GLY A 87 15.77 -0.09 3.19
N GLU A 88 15.90 0.49 4.39
CA GLU A 88 14.74 0.95 5.16
C GLU A 88 13.92 1.98 4.39
N TRP A 89 12.59 1.89 4.53
CA TRP A 89 11.64 2.79 3.86
C TRP A 89 11.77 2.81 2.34
N ALA A 90 12.21 1.69 1.76
CA ALA A 90 12.42 1.55 0.33
C ALA A 90 13.43 2.56 -0.25
N HIS A 91 14.32 3.10 0.58
CA HIS A 91 15.37 4.01 0.14
C HIS A 91 16.44 3.26 -0.65
N PRO A 92 16.86 3.74 -1.84
CA PRO A 92 17.98 3.14 -2.58
C PRO A 92 19.23 3.00 -1.72
N VAL A 93 19.96 1.89 -1.87
CA VAL A 93 21.23 1.69 -1.14
C VAL A 93 22.39 2.51 -1.73
N ASP A 94 22.24 2.95 -2.98
CA ASP A 94 23.20 3.77 -3.70
C ASP A 94 22.49 4.72 -4.71
N GLU A 95 23.28 5.55 -5.40
CA GLU A 95 22.79 6.54 -6.37
C GLU A 95 22.92 6.05 -7.83
N THR A 96 23.10 4.76 -8.07
CA THR A 96 23.40 4.22 -9.41
C THR A 96 22.16 3.92 -10.27
N GLY A 97 20.98 4.32 -9.80
CA GLY A 97 19.69 4.12 -10.46
C GLY A 97 19.53 4.74 -11.84
#